data_AF-A0A4Q3XHJ3-F1
#
_entry.id   AF-A0A4Q3XHJ3-F1
#
_cell.length_a   1.000
_cell.length_b   1.000
_cell.length_c   1.000
_cell.angle_alpha   90.00
_cell.angle_beta   90.00
_cell.angle_gamma   90.00
#
_symmetry.space_group_name_H-M   'P 1'
#
loop_
_entity.id
_entity.type
_entity.pdbx_description
1 polymer ?
#
loop_
_entity_poly.entity_id
_entity_poly.type
_entity_poly.pdbx_seq_one_letter_code
_entity_poly.pdbx_strand_id
1 'polypeptide(L)'
;MVTKNRLGRSALFVLLAIGLSNCKQVNDGENASKPPSAPANASPAENGNFRVAITGNGLHSGNDTNYESVADCAAFRLTPAQVKEFFARAETIDDRTYSHELNISQCYAKGVVWLANGEHGTWTIDKSRRGFYTRSDGTGKKMFCRACSSSLYLTVEDVTYDGAIDDE
;
A
#
# COMPACT_ATOMS: atom_id res chain seq x y z
N MET A 1 -8.08 87.89 31.65
CA MET A 1 -7.37 89.03 31.05
C MET A 1 -5.91 88.63 30.85
N VAL A 2 -5.34 88.96 29.69
CA VAL A 2 -3.91 88.88 29.30
C VAL A 2 -3.37 87.52 28.79
N THR A 3 -3.50 87.42 27.46
CA THR A 3 -2.70 86.77 26.41
C THR A 3 -1.19 86.59 26.68
N LYS A 4 -0.59 85.53 26.12
CA LYS A 4 0.66 85.62 25.31
C LYS A 4 0.97 84.34 24.51
N ASN A 5 0.97 84.51 23.19
CA ASN A 5 1.57 83.63 22.18
C ASN A 5 3.12 83.66 22.25
N ARG A 6 3.77 82.60 21.75
CA ARG A 6 5.05 82.59 20.96
C ARG A 6 5.35 81.12 20.56
N LEU A 7 5.10 80.71 19.31
CA LEU A 7 6.01 80.66 18.14
C LEU A 7 7.39 80.02 18.38
N GLY A 8 7.68 78.92 17.68
CA GLY A 8 9.02 78.32 17.62
C GLY A 8 9.19 77.04 16.77
N ARG A 9 9.09 77.18 15.43
CA ARG A 9 9.83 76.48 14.35
C ARG A 9 9.98 74.93 14.31
N SER A 10 9.35 74.38 13.27
CA SER A 10 9.83 73.38 12.27
C SER A 10 10.80 72.27 12.66
N ALA A 11 10.38 71.01 12.42
CA ALA A 11 11.17 70.04 11.67
C ALA A 11 10.25 69.06 10.93
N LEU A 12 10.50 68.95 9.63
CA LEU A 12 9.99 67.97 8.68
C LEU A 12 10.32 66.54 9.16
N PHE A 13 9.38 65.59 9.11
CA PHE A 13 9.67 64.21 8.71
C PHE A 13 8.41 63.58 8.11
N VAL A 14 8.46 63.41 6.80
CA VAL A 14 7.56 62.57 6.01
C VAL A 14 7.96 61.13 6.26
N LEU A 15 7.04 60.27 6.73
CA LEU A 15 7.08 58.84 6.45
C LEU A 15 5.66 58.36 6.15
N LEU A 16 5.50 57.97 4.89
CA LEU A 16 4.32 57.47 4.23
C LEU A 16 4.14 56.00 4.62
N ALA A 17 3.09 55.64 5.37
CA ALA A 17 2.71 54.24 5.58
C ALA A 17 1.58 53.89 4.61
N ILE A 18 1.92 53.18 3.54
CA ILE A 18 0.99 52.52 2.62
C ILE A 18 0.75 51.11 3.15
N GLY A 19 -0.51 50.71 3.30
CA GLY A 19 -0.88 49.33 3.59
C GLY A 19 -2.38 49.12 3.57
N LEU A 20 -2.90 48.75 2.40
CA LEU A 20 -4.31 48.61 2.04
C LEU A 20 -5.00 47.44 2.77
N SER A 21 -6.13 47.74 3.39
CA SER A 21 -7.16 46.78 3.82
C SER A 21 -7.83 46.14 2.60
N ASN A 22 -7.78 44.81 2.49
CA ASN A 22 -8.60 44.05 1.56
C ASN A 22 -9.67 43.26 2.32
N CYS A 23 -10.94 43.62 2.11
CA CYS A 23 -12.10 42.80 2.47
C CYS A 23 -12.29 41.68 1.44
N LYS A 24 -12.63 40.45 1.87
CA LYS A 24 -13.27 39.48 0.98
C LYS A 24 -14.30 38.58 1.69
N GLN A 25 -15.55 38.98 1.46
CA GLN A 25 -16.79 38.21 1.15
C GLN A 25 -17.07 36.85 1.82
N VAL A 26 -18.26 36.80 2.41
CA VAL A 26 -19.04 35.63 2.88
C VAL A 26 -19.68 34.90 1.69
N ASN A 27 -19.85 33.58 1.78
CA ASN A 27 -21.05 32.84 1.32
C ASN A 27 -21.13 31.43 1.93
N ASP A 28 -22.31 31.11 2.46
CA ASP A 28 -22.76 29.81 2.99
C ASP A 28 -22.99 28.79 1.86
N GLY A 29 -22.82 27.49 2.14
CA GLY A 29 -23.19 26.43 1.18
C GLY A 29 -22.76 25.00 1.55
N GLU A 30 -23.68 24.28 2.17
CA GLU A 30 -23.90 22.82 2.14
C GLU A 30 -22.76 21.82 2.42
N ASN A 31 -22.88 21.28 3.62
CA ASN A 31 -22.35 20.01 4.09
C ASN A 31 -22.94 18.82 3.31
N ALA A 32 -22.16 18.22 2.42
CA ALA A 32 -22.31 16.82 2.04
C ALA A 32 -20.91 16.21 1.93
N SER A 33 -20.43 15.67 3.04
CA SER A 33 -19.23 14.84 3.08
C SER A 33 -19.46 13.61 2.19
N LYS A 34 -19.09 13.69 0.91
CA LYS A 34 -18.82 12.49 0.12
C LYS A 34 -17.68 11.75 0.85
N PRO A 35 -17.86 10.49 1.29
CA PRO A 35 -16.76 9.76 1.89
C PRO A 35 -15.61 9.73 0.88
N PRO A 36 -14.35 9.93 1.32
CA PRO A 36 -13.22 9.89 0.41
C PRO A 36 -13.24 8.55 -0.32
N SER A 37 -13.31 8.62 -1.65
CA SER A 37 -13.16 7.47 -2.54
C SER A 37 -11.86 6.75 -2.18
N ALA A 38 -11.97 5.45 -1.89
CA ALA A 38 -10.84 4.60 -1.51
C ALA A 38 -9.68 4.73 -2.52
N PRO A 39 -8.41 4.79 -2.06
CA PRO A 39 -7.28 4.90 -2.95
C PRO A 39 -7.16 3.65 -3.84
N ALA A 40 -6.77 3.84 -5.10
CA ALA A 40 -6.62 2.77 -6.09
C ALA A 40 -5.60 1.65 -5.69
N ASN A 41 -4.82 1.89 -4.62
CA ASN A 41 -3.76 1.01 -4.12
C ASN A 41 -4.15 0.22 -2.87
N ALA A 42 -5.40 0.32 -2.43
CA ALA A 42 -5.95 -0.47 -1.34
C ALA A 42 -5.84 -1.97 -1.63
N SER A 43 -5.26 -2.71 -0.67
CA SER A 43 -5.37 -4.16 -0.68
C SER A 43 -6.86 -4.56 -0.58
N PRO A 44 -7.31 -5.65 -1.23
CA PRO A 44 -8.72 -6.04 -1.27
C PRO A 44 -9.38 -6.22 0.12
N ALA A 45 -8.58 -6.29 1.18
CA ALA A 45 -8.95 -6.64 2.54
C ALA A 45 -8.99 -5.47 3.54
N GLU A 46 -8.92 -4.20 3.10
CA GLU A 46 -8.79 -3.01 3.98
C GLU A 46 -9.77 -2.93 5.16
N ASN A 47 -10.92 -3.62 5.13
CA ASN A 47 -11.90 -3.60 6.23
C ASN A 47 -11.82 -4.81 7.18
N GLY A 48 -10.86 -5.73 7.02
CA GLY A 48 -10.63 -6.89 7.91
C GLY A 48 -11.75 -7.95 7.95
N ASN A 49 -12.94 -7.62 7.43
CA ASN A 49 -14.09 -8.50 7.39
C ASN A 49 -14.13 -9.27 6.07
N PHE A 50 -13.31 -10.31 5.96
CA PHE A 50 -13.30 -11.21 4.81
C PHE A 50 -13.06 -12.66 5.24
N ARG A 51 -13.54 -13.58 4.41
CA ARG A 51 -13.38 -15.03 4.60
C ARG A 51 -12.37 -15.56 3.61
N VAL A 52 -11.57 -16.53 4.04
CA VAL A 52 -10.61 -17.23 3.20
C VAL A 52 -10.80 -18.73 3.38
N ALA A 53 -10.66 -19.47 2.29
CA ALA A 53 -10.57 -20.92 2.28
C ALA A 53 -9.33 -21.33 1.51
N ILE A 54 -8.52 -22.20 2.10
CA ILE A 54 -7.33 -22.77 1.47
C ILE A 54 -7.78 -24.03 0.74
N THR A 55 -7.64 -24.04 -0.59
CA THR A 55 -8.03 -25.18 -1.44
C THR A 55 -6.84 -26.01 -1.89
N GLY A 56 -5.61 -25.50 -1.71
CA GLY A 56 -4.37 -26.25 -1.85
C GLY A 56 -3.25 -25.60 -1.04
N ASN A 57 -2.38 -26.42 -0.46
CA ASN A 57 -1.35 -25.96 0.47
C ASN A 57 -0.10 -26.83 0.32
N GLY A 58 1.08 -26.25 0.48
CA GLY A 58 2.36 -26.93 0.22
C GLY A 58 2.47 -27.48 -1.21
N LEU A 59 1.92 -26.76 -2.18
CA LEU A 59 1.97 -27.13 -3.60
C LEU A 59 3.31 -26.71 -4.20
N HIS A 60 3.73 -27.44 -5.23
CA HIS A 60 4.92 -27.16 -6.02
C HIS A 60 4.52 -26.75 -7.44
N SER A 61 5.03 -25.64 -7.98
CA SER A 61 4.58 -25.07 -9.27
C SER A 61 5.19 -25.70 -10.52
N GLY A 62 6.22 -26.53 -10.38
CA GLY A 62 6.70 -27.43 -11.45
C GLY A 62 7.49 -26.76 -12.57
N ASN A 63 8.82 -26.95 -12.52
CA ASN A 63 9.77 -27.01 -13.64
C ASN A 63 11.15 -27.37 -13.06
N ASP A 64 11.86 -28.34 -13.66
CA ASP A 64 13.06 -29.01 -13.14
C ASP A 64 14.33 -28.11 -13.09
N THR A 65 14.17 -26.80 -13.26
CA THR A 65 15.29 -25.85 -13.36
C THR A 65 15.65 -25.17 -12.04
N ASN A 66 15.02 -25.53 -10.91
CA ASN A 66 15.13 -24.81 -9.64
C ASN A 66 15.32 -25.70 -8.39
N TYR A 67 15.68 -25.05 -7.29
CA TYR A 67 16.23 -25.62 -6.04
C TYR A 67 15.21 -26.15 -5.02
N GLU A 68 13.89 -26.02 -5.24
CA GLU A 68 12.86 -26.48 -4.29
C GLU A 68 12.13 -27.70 -4.84
N SER A 69 12.22 -28.84 -4.15
CA SER A 69 11.52 -30.06 -4.52
C SER A 69 10.07 -30.09 -4.02
N VAL A 70 9.27 -31.03 -4.51
CA VAL A 70 7.93 -31.32 -3.96
C VAL A 70 7.99 -31.59 -2.44
N ALA A 71 9.06 -32.24 -1.97
CA ALA A 71 9.24 -32.52 -0.55
C ALA A 71 9.51 -31.24 0.26
N ASP A 72 10.27 -30.30 -0.29
CA ASP A 72 10.54 -29.00 0.35
C ASP A 72 9.27 -28.17 0.50
N CYS A 73 8.36 -28.24 -0.48
CA CYS A 73 7.11 -27.51 -0.45
C CYS A 73 6.08 -28.08 0.52
N ALA A 74 6.18 -29.35 0.92
CA ALA A 74 5.24 -29.97 1.85
C ALA A 74 5.15 -29.24 3.21
N ALA A 75 6.24 -28.56 3.61
CA ALA A 75 6.31 -27.76 4.85
C ALA A 75 5.67 -26.37 4.73
N PHE A 76 5.52 -25.83 3.51
CA PHE A 76 4.90 -24.51 3.30
C PHE A 76 3.39 -24.59 3.42
N ARG A 77 2.89 -24.62 4.66
CA ARG A 77 1.47 -24.80 4.97
C ARG A 77 0.87 -23.60 5.67
N LEU A 78 0.28 -22.70 4.90
CA LEU A 78 -0.41 -21.54 5.46
C LEU A 78 -1.65 -21.93 6.26
N THR A 79 -1.94 -21.18 7.30
CA THR A 79 -3.20 -21.20 8.05
C THR A 79 -4.11 -20.08 7.56
N PRO A 80 -5.45 -20.17 7.79
CA PRO A 80 -6.35 -19.05 7.47
C PRO A 80 -5.95 -17.72 8.13
N ALA A 81 -5.35 -17.76 9.32
CA ALA A 81 -4.86 -16.56 10.01
C ALA A 81 -3.69 -15.90 9.25
N GLN A 82 -2.73 -16.69 8.77
CA GLN A 82 -1.59 -16.19 7.98
C GLN A 82 -2.02 -15.67 6.60
N VAL A 83 -3.02 -16.31 5.97
CA VAL A 83 -3.58 -15.80 4.71
C VAL A 83 -4.28 -14.45 4.97
N LYS A 84 -5.03 -14.31 6.06
CA LYS A 84 -5.64 -13.03 6.44
C LYS A 84 -4.60 -11.95 6.74
N GLU A 85 -3.52 -12.30 7.45
CA GLU A 85 -2.39 -11.40 7.70
C GLU A 85 -1.79 -10.92 6.37
N PHE A 86 -1.56 -11.84 5.43
CA PHE A 86 -1.06 -11.50 4.10
C PHE A 86 -1.94 -10.46 3.42
N PHE A 87 -3.25 -10.72 3.30
CA PHE A 87 -4.17 -9.78 2.67
C PHE A 87 -4.26 -8.43 3.40
N ALA A 88 -4.08 -8.41 4.72
CA ALA A 88 -4.11 -7.18 5.51
C ALA A 88 -2.84 -6.33 5.40
N ARG A 89 -1.69 -6.95 5.09
CA ARG A 89 -0.37 -6.30 5.11
C ARG A 89 0.30 -6.18 3.75
N ALA A 90 -0.16 -6.94 2.76
CA ALA A 90 0.45 -6.93 1.44
C ALA A 90 0.12 -5.63 0.71
N GLU A 91 1.08 -5.15 -0.06
CA GLU A 91 0.94 -4.02 -0.96
C GLU A 91 0.66 -4.52 -2.36
N THR A 92 -0.13 -3.78 -3.15
CA THR A 92 -0.23 -4.05 -4.59
C THR A 92 1.05 -3.55 -5.26
N ILE A 93 1.66 -4.39 -6.08
CA ILE A 93 2.89 -4.08 -6.81
C ILE A 93 2.67 -4.21 -8.33
N ASP A 94 3.56 -3.59 -9.11
CA ASP A 94 3.49 -3.69 -10.56
C ASP A 94 4.04 -5.02 -11.10
N ASP A 95 3.86 -5.22 -12.41
CA ASP A 95 4.28 -6.44 -13.09
C ASP A 95 5.80 -6.63 -13.10
N ARG A 96 6.55 -5.53 -13.23
CA ARG A 96 8.01 -5.56 -13.28
C ARG A 96 8.56 -6.03 -11.94
N THR A 97 8.13 -5.44 -10.84
CA THR A 97 8.57 -5.85 -9.51
C THR A 97 8.23 -7.31 -9.24
N TYR A 98 7.00 -7.73 -9.56
CA TYR A 98 6.55 -9.10 -9.32
C TYR A 98 7.34 -10.14 -10.13
N SER A 99 7.67 -9.82 -11.38
CA SER A 99 8.25 -10.78 -12.34
C SER A 99 9.78 -10.75 -12.42
N HIS A 100 10.40 -9.62 -12.09
CA HIS A 100 11.83 -9.40 -12.33
C HIS A 100 12.65 -8.98 -11.10
N GLU A 101 12.02 -8.38 -10.09
CA GLU A 101 12.75 -7.83 -8.93
C GLU A 101 12.59 -8.70 -7.67
N LEU A 102 11.63 -9.63 -7.69
CA LEU A 102 11.36 -10.55 -6.61
C LEU A 102 11.61 -12.01 -7.04
N ASN A 103 12.34 -12.74 -6.20
CA ASN A 103 12.59 -14.16 -6.38
C ASN A 103 11.29 -14.97 -6.31
N ILE A 104 11.19 -15.98 -7.17
CA ILE A 104 10.05 -16.87 -7.25
C ILE A 104 10.33 -18.12 -6.41
N SER A 105 9.48 -18.41 -5.43
CA SER A 105 9.44 -19.73 -4.82
C SER A 105 8.51 -20.64 -5.61
N GLN A 106 8.90 -21.90 -5.78
CA GLN A 106 8.04 -22.91 -6.36
C GLN A 106 7.02 -23.44 -5.34
N CYS A 107 7.23 -23.18 -4.05
CA CYS A 107 6.34 -23.57 -2.98
C CYS A 107 5.23 -22.55 -2.78
N TYR A 108 3.99 -22.98 -2.97
CA TYR A 108 2.84 -22.09 -2.90
C TYR A 108 1.60 -22.73 -2.25
N ALA A 109 0.70 -21.86 -1.81
CA ALA A 109 -0.65 -22.18 -1.40
C ALA A 109 -1.64 -21.46 -2.32
N LYS A 110 -2.85 -22.00 -2.41
CA LYS A 110 -3.94 -21.41 -3.19
C LYS A 110 -5.27 -21.54 -2.49
N GLY A 111 -6.20 -20.67 -2.85
CA GLY A 111 -7.51 -20.69 -2.25
C GLY A 111 -8.50 -19.72 -2.86
N VAL A 112 -9.55 -19.48 -2.09
CA VAL A 112 -10.63 -18.56 -2.41
C VAL A 112 -10.75 -17.53 -1.30
N VAL A 113 -11.09 -16.30 -1.65
CA VAL A 113 -11.39 -15.21 -0.73
C VAL A 113 -12.77 -14.65 -1.03
N TRP A 114 -13.54 -14.32 0.00
CA TRP A 114 -14.82 -13.63 -0.06
C TRP A 114 -14.70 -12.34 0.74
N LEU A 115 -14.86 -11.21 0.05
CA LEU A 115 -14.74 -9.87 0.62
C LEU A 115 -16.10 -9.38 1.13
N ALA A 116 -16.08 -8.40 2.05
CA ALA A 116 -17.29 -7.85 2.66
C ALA A 116 -18.29 -7.25 1.65
N ASN A 117 -17.80 -6.76 0.51
CA ASN A 117 -18.61 -6.16 -0.56
C ASN A 117 -19.31 -7.21 -1.45
N GLY A 118 -19.24 -8.51 -1.11
CA GLY A 118 -19.82 -9.61 -1.88
C GLY A 118 -18.93 -10.09 -3.03
N GLU A 119 -17.81 -9.41 -3.30
CA GLU A 119 -16.80 -9.86 -4.25
C GLU A 119 -16.13 -11.14 -3.75
N HIS A 120 -15.79 -12.03 -4.68
CA HIS A 120 -14.95 -13.16 -4.39
C HIS A 120 -13.96 -13.39 -5.53
N GLY A 121 -12.89 -14.10 -5.20
CA GLY A 121 -11.86 -14.43 -6.17
C GLY A 121 -10.96 -15.55 -5.68
N THR A 122 -10.06 -15.96 -6.56
CA THR A 122 -9.03 -16.95 -6.25
C THR A 122 -7.75 -16.24 -5.88
N TRP A 123 -6.90 -16.92 -5.11
CA TRP A 123 -5.59 -16.39 -4.76
C TRP A 123 -4.53 -17.48 -4.79
N THR A 124 -3.30 -17.06 -5.05
CA THR A 124 -2.08 -17.81 -4.76
C THR A 124 -1.17 -16.98 -3.87
N ILE A 125 -0.45 -17.63 -2.97
CA ILE A 125 0.62 -17.02 -2.16
C ILE A 125 1.79 -18.00 -2.18
N ASP A 126 2.98 -17.51 -2.51
CA ASP A 126 4.21 -18.31 -2.49
C ASP A 126 5.07 -18.04 -1.24
N LYS A 127 6.06 -18.92 -1.01
CA LYS A 127 7.01 -18.82 0.11
C LYS A 127 7.86 -17.54 0.06
N SER A 128 7.97 -16.91 -1.11
CA SER A 128 8.64 -15.63 -1.33
C SER A 128 7.78 -14.41 -0.99
N ARG A 129 6.64 -14.60 -0.29
CA ARG A 129 5.72 -13.52 0.14
C ARG A 129 5.06 -12.79 -1.02
N ARG A 130 4.99 -13.41 -2.20
CA ARG A 130 4.27 -12.86 -3.34
C ARG A 130 2.90 -13.49 -3.39
N GLY A 131 1.93 -12.73 -3.88
CA GLY A 131 0.59 -13.23 -4.08
C GLY A 131 -0.03 -12.69 -5.35
N PHE A 132 -0.91 -13.49 -5.93
CA PHE A 132 -1.75 -13.07 -7.03
C PHE A 132 -3.20 -13.32 -6.65
N TYR A 133 -4.01 -12.27 -6.68
CA TYR A 133 -5.44 -12.34 -6.48
C TYR A 133 -6.14 -12.16 -7.82
N THR A 134 -7.02 -13.08 -8.19
CA THR A 134 -7.84 -13.01 -9.40
C THR A 134 -9.30 -12.90 -9.02
N ARG A 135 -9.93 -11.81 -9.40
CA ARG A 135 -11.37 -11.55 -9.24
C ARG A 135 -12.17 -12.41 -10.20
N SER A 136 -13.45 -12.62 -9.91
CA SER A 136 -14.38 -13.40 -10.75
C SER A 136 -14.55 -12.87 -12.17
N ASP A 137 -14.27 -11.59 -12.44
CA ASP A 137 -14.31 -10.98 -13.78
C ASP A 137 -13.01 -11.18 -14.59
N GLY A 138 -12.03 -11.90 -14.02
CA GLY A 138 -10.74 -12.17 -14.65
C GLY A 138 -9.68 -11.11 -14.40
N THR A 139 -10.02 -9.99 -13.77
CA THR A 139 -9.02 -8.99 -13.37
C THR A 139 -8.18 -9.50 -12.20
N GLY A 140 -6.90 -9.13 -12.16
CA GLY A 140 -5.96 -9.61 -11.16
C GLY A 140 -5.10 -8.52 -10.52
N LYS A 141 -4.71 -8.74 -9.27
CA LYS A 141 -3.76 -7.91 -8.52
C LYS A 141 -2.55 -8.73 -8.12
N LYS A 142 -1.36 -8.19 -8.39
CA LYS A 142 -0.07 -8.70 -7.90
C LYS A 142 0.23 -8.03 -6.57
N MET A 143 0.69 -8.81 -5.61
CA MET A 143 0.88 -8.37 -4.25
C MET A 143 2.19 -8.87 -3.68
N PHE A 144 2.78 -8.09 -2.78
CA PHE A 144 3.96 -8.49 -2.01
C PHE A 144 3.81 -8.08 -0.55
N CYS A 145 4.19 -8.95 0.38
CA CYS A 145 4.04 -8.71 1.81
C CYS A 145 5.39 -8.61 2.53
N ARG A 146 6.01 -7.43 2.49
CA ARG A 146 7.24 -7.15 3.24
C ARG A 146 7.05 -7.32 4.75
N ALA A 147 5.91 -6.90 5.28
CA ALA A 147 5.61 -6.89 6.71
C ALA A 147 5.01 -8.21 7.26
N CYS A 148 4.90 -9.26 6.46
CA CYS A 148 4.40 -10.55 6.93
C CYS A 148 5.39 -11.19 7.92
N SER A 149 4.89 -11.72 9.04
CA SER A 149 5.75 -12.16 10.15
C SER A 149 5.94 -13.68 10.26
N SER A 150 5.17 -14.46 9.50
CA SER A 150 5.25 -15.93 9.53
C SER A 150 6.64 -16.45 9.14
N SER A 151 7.19 -17.36 9.94
CA SER A 151 8.44 -18.08 9.67
C SER A 151 8.35 -19.07 8.51
N LEU A 152 7.16 -19.26 7.92
CA LEU A 152 7.00 -20.07 6.72
C LEU A 152 7.50 -19.35 5.47
N TYR A 153 7.61 -18.02 5.51
CA TYR A 153 8.12 -17.23 4.40
C TYR A 153 9.65 -17.14 4.45
N LEU A 154 10.27 -16.99 3.27
CA LEU A 154 11.66 -16.56 3.15
C LEU A 154 11.85 -15.16 3.77
N THR A 155 13.08 -14.76 4.07
CA THR A 155 13.35 -13.40 4.55
C THR A 155 13.15 -12.37 3.43
N VAL A 156 13.11 -11.07 3.75
CA VAL A 156 12.96 -10.04 2.71
C VAL A 156 14.21 -9.98 1.84
N GLU A 157 15.35 -10.20 2.47
CA GLU A 157 16.67 -10.23 1.88
C GLU A 157 16.80 -11.39 0.87
N ASP A 158 16.29 -12.57 1.21
CA ASP A 158 16.31 -13.74 0.32
C ASP A 158 15.37 -13.61 -0.89
N VAL A 159 14.41 -12.68 -0.85
CA VAL A 159 13.39 -12.54 -1.92
C VAL A 159 13.62 -11.35 -2.82
N THR A 160 14.46 -10.39 -2.46
CA THR A 160 14.81 -9.26 -3.34
C THR A 160 16.05 -9.60 -4.15
N TYR A 161 15.97 -9.43 -5.47
CA TYR A 161 17.16 -9.49 -6.31
C TYR A 161 18.02 -8.25 -6.03
N ASP A 162 19.18 -8.44 -5.40
CA ASP A 162 20.10 -7.35 -5.04
C ASP A 162 20.96 -6.88 -6.22
N GLY A 163 20.88 -7.57 -7.36
CA GLY A 163 21.50 -7.12 -8.60
C GLY A 163 22.95 -6.73 -8.39
N ALA A 164 23.72 -7.59 -7.72
CA ALA A 164 25.17 -7.50 -7.79
C ALA A 164 25.53 -7.37 -9.27
N ILE A 165 25.94 -6.16 -9.64
CA ILE A 165 26.55 -5.89 -10.92
C ILE A 165 27.83 -6.70 -10.86
N ASP A 166 27.86 -7.80 -11.61
CA ASP A 166 29.11 -8.45 -11.96
C ASP A 166 29.86 -7.42 -12.82
N ASP A 167 30.61 -6.52 -12.18
CA ASP A 167 31.61 -5.70 -12.82
C ASP A 167 32.74 -6.65 -13.27
N GLU A 168 32.58 -7.26 -14.46
CA GLU A 168 33.68 -7.84 -15.25
C GLU A 168 34.61 -6.77 -15.82
#